data_AF-A0A8T5U2N3-F1
#
_entry.id   AF-A0A8T5U2N3-F1
#
_cell.length_a   1.000
_cell.length_b   1.000
_cell.length_c   1.000
_cell.angle_alpha   90.00
_cell.angle_beta   90.00
_cell.angle_gamma   90.00
#
_symmetry.space_group_name_H-M   'P 1'
#
loop_
_entity.id
_entity.type
_entity.pdbx_description
1 polymer ?
#
loop_
_entity_poly.entity_id
_entity_poly.type
_entity_poly.pdbx_seq_one_letter_code
_entity_poly.pdbx_strand_id
1 'polypeptide(L)'
;ASFGWSGNVGTKEDGTAIILGGIVTDAKLEPTHPIPESESFCDECKICTKVCAYQMFSPVEETVVTIGGETFSYSKRMNKMRCFLTCGGSNGLHSSGKFSTWSPGRYDYPENDVEVSRLMSLAMTSQKKRPPIKDCSSGYQPASYGGMATIQLTCGNCQFVCAGNPKETAQRYKILVNSGCVIQNYDGGLEVYSTEKAKELFESMPIKHQRLYHKDYKNKMKKLKKEV
;
A
#
# COMPACT_ATOMS: atom_id res chain seq x y z
N ALA A 1 10.73 18.20 -8.83
CA ALA A 1 9.76 17.08 -8.90
C ALA A 1 8.35 17.64 -8.73
N SER A 2 7.32 17.00 -9.27
CA SER A 2 5.91 17.41 -9.12
C SER A 2 5.11 16.40 -8.30
N PHE A 3 3.86 16.72 -7.96
CA PHE A 3 2.93 15.79 -7.33
C PHE A 3 2.26 14.92 -8.39
N GLY A 4 2.08 13.63 -8.09
CA GLY A 4 1.20 12.76 -8.85
C GLY A 4 -0.17 12.60 -8.20
N TRP A 5 -1.10 11.96 -8.92
CA TRP A 5 -2.46 11.70 -8.41
C TRP A 5 -2.45 10.99 -7.04
N SER A 6 -1.52 10.06 -6.80
CA SER A 6 -1.37 9.38 -5.51
C SER A 6 -0.89 10.28 -4.37
N GLY A 7 -0.46 11.51 -4.67
CA GLY A 7 0.24 12.40 -3.75
C GLY A 7 1.69 11.99 -3.51
N ASN A 8 2.23 11.02 -4.27
CA ASN A 8 3.67 10.79 -4.31
C ASN A 8 4.34 11.88 -5.17
N VAL A 9 5.57 12.20 -4.82
CA VAL A 9 6.40 13.15 -5.57
C VAL A 9 7.25 12.38 -6.58
N GLY A 10 7.41 12.92 -7.79
CA GLY A 10 8.15 12.24 -8.85
C GLY A 10 8.74 13.15 -9.93
N THR A 11 9.55 12.55 -10.80
CA THR A 11 10.21 13.16 -11.97
C THR A 11 9.79 12.44 -13.25
N LYS A 12 10.07 13.04 -14.42
CA LYS A 12 9.77 12.39 -15.72
C LYS A 12 10.67 11.18 -15.97
N GLU A 13 11.86 11.20 -15.42
CA GLU A 13 12.92 10.22 -15.59
C GLU A 13 12.71 8.99 -14.69
N ASP A 14 12.41 9.21 -13.41
CA ASP A 14 12.37 8.14 -12.40
C ASP A 14 10.94 7.84 -11.90
N GLY A 15 9.97 8.65 -12.33
CA GLY A 15 8.63 8.62 -11.78
C GLY A 15 8.67 8.86 -10.28
N THR A 16 7.95 8.05 -9.51
CA THR A 16 7.92 8.17 -8.05
C THR A 16 8.85 7.21 -7.33
N ALA A 17 9.66 6.43 -8.05
CA ALA A 17 10.60 5.47 -7.46
C ALA A 17 11.88 6.16 -6.92
N ILE A 18 11.70 7.27 -6.22
CA ILE A 18 12.75 8.11 -5.65
C ILE A 18 12.63 8.17 -4.13
N ILE A 19 13.74 8.47 -3.45
CA ILE A 19 13.77 8.77 -2.03
C ILE A 19 14.13 10.25 -1.88
N LEU A 20 13.29 11.00 -1.17
CA LEU A 20 13.53 12.40 -0.89
C LEU A 20 14.28 12.56 0.43
N GLY A 21 15.33 13.39 0.42
CA GLY A 21 16.03 13.86 1.60
C GLY A 21 16.00 15.39 1.64
N GLY A 22 16.06 15.95 2.84
CA GLY A 22 16.10 17.40 3.03
C GLY A 22 17.01 17.77 4.21
N ILE A 23 17.63 18.95 4.11
CA ILE A 23 18.45 19.55 5.17
C ILE A 23 17.84 20.90 5.50
N VAL A 24 17.64 21.15 6.79
CA VAL A 24 17.27 22.49 7.30
C VAL A 24 18.55 23.18 7.74
N THR A 25 18.77 24.39 7.23
CA THR A 25 19.99 25.17 7.47
C THR A 25 19.65 26.66 7.60
N ASP A 26 20.52 27.40 8.29
CA ASP A 26 20.51 28.86 8.39
C ASP A 26 21.29 29.54 7.24
N ALA A 27 21.93 28.76 6.36
CA ALA A 27 22.55 29.29 5.15
C ALA A 27 21.51 30.04 4.31
N LYS A 28 21.87 31.25 3.86
CA LYS A 28 21.03 32.06 2.99
C LYS A 28 21.10 31.52 1.56
N LEU A 29 20.00 30.93 1.10
CA LEU A 29 19.88 30.35 -0.24
C LEU A 29 18.72 31.02 -0.98
N GLU A 30 18.89 31.21 -2.29
CA GLU A 30 17.80 31.67 -3.16
C GLU A 30 16.82 30.51 -3.42
N PRO A 31 15.52 30.65 -3.11
CA PRO A 31 14.53 29.62 -3.39
C PRO A 31 14.40 29.37 -4.90
N THR A 32 14.37 28.09 -5.29
CA THR A 32 14.04 27.72 -6.67
C THR A 32 12.54 27.81 -6.88
N HIS A 33 12.12 28.23 -8.08
CA HIS A 33 10.72 28.16 -8.47
C HIS A 33 10.21 26.71 -8.52
N PRO A 34 8.91 26.48 -8.28
CA PRO A 34 8.28 25.18 -8.52
C PRO A 34 8.47 24.74 -9.97
N ILE A 35 8.42 23.43 -10.21
CA ILE A 35 8.37 22.90 -11.57
C ILE A 35 7.04 23.33 -12.22
N PRO A 36 7.06 23.87 -13.46
CA PRO A 36 5.84 24.19 -14.20
C PRO A 36 4.93 22.97 -14.38
N GLU A 37 3.62 23.19 -14.47
CA GLU A 37 2.64 22.11 -14.67
C GLU A 37 2.90 21.32 -15.97
N SER A 38 3.35 21.99 -17.04
CA SER A 38 3.76 21.36 -18.31
C SER A 38 4.94 20.39 -18.18
N GLU A 39 5.71 20.52 -17.10
CA GLU A 39 6.83 19.65 -16.74
C GLU A 39 6.46 18.58 -15.71
N SER A 40 5.18 18.48 -15.32
CA SER A 40 4.71 17.43 -14.43
C SER A 40 4.96 16.03 -15.01
N PHE A 41 5.34 15.09 -14.14
CA PHE A 41 5.51 13.69 -14.53
C PHE A 41 4.18 12.93 -14.63
N CYS A 42 3.14 13.42 -13.93
CA CYS A 42 1.88 12.72 -13.81
C CYS A 42 0.89 13.19 -14.88
N ASP A 43 0.34 12.24 -15.61
CA ASP A 43 -0.68 12.43 -16.67
C ASP A 43 -2.11 12.15 -16.18
N GLU A 44 -2.30 12.11 -14.86
CA GLU A 44 -3.55 11.72 -14.20
C GLU A 44 -4.17 10.39 -14.68
N CYS A 45 -3.37 9.42 -15.14
CA CYS A 45 -3.88 8.10 -15.56
C CYS A 45 -4.61 7.31 -14.46
N LYS A 46 -4.46 7.70 -13.19
CA LYS A 46 -5.12 7.12 -12.00
C LYS A 46 -4.86 5.63 -11.76
N ILE A 47 -3.87 5.04 -12.43
CA ILE A 47 -3.46 3.63 -12.22
C ILE A 47 -3.06 3.38 -10.76
N CYS A 48 -2.48 4.38 -10.08
CA CYS A 48 -2.15 4.32 -8.65
C CYS A 48 -3.36 3.97 -7.75
N THR A 49 -4.58 4.34 -8.16
CA THR A 49 -5.84 3.99 -7.46
C THR A 49 -6.18 2.51 -7.62
N LYS A 50 -5.82 1.91 -8.77
CA LYS A 50 -6.13 0.53 -9.13
C LYS A 50 -5.17 -0.49 -8.54
N VAL A 51 -3.92 -0.08 -8.29
CA VAL A 51 -2.89 -0.98 -7.71
C VAL A 51 -2.88 -1.00 -6.18
N CYS A 52 -3.56 -0.04 -5.54
CA CYS A 52 -3.69 -0.01 -4.08
C CYS A 52 -4.68 -1.09 -3.63
N ALA A 53 -4.18 -2.12 -2.94
CA ALA A 53 -5.00 -3.26 -2.49
C ALA A 53 -6.29 -2.87 -1.76
N TYR A 54 -6.23 -1.80 -0.95
CA TYR A 54 -7.38 -1.24 -0.22
C TYR A 54 -7.84 0.14 -0.71
N GLN A 55 -7.46 0.53 -1.93
CA GLN A 55 -8.00 1.69 -2.64
C GLN A 55 -8.03 2.97 -1.79
N MET A 56 -6.90 3.32 -1.15
CA MET A 56 -6.83 4.50 -0.27
C MET A 56 -7.06 5.81 -1.02
N PHE A 57 -6.73 5.85 -2.32
CA PHE A 57 -6.79 7.05 -3.16
C PHE A 57 -8.16 7.13 -3.84
N SER A 58 -8.86 8.25 -3.66
CA SER A 58 -10.07 8.54 -4.42
C SER A 58 -9.76 8.67 -5.92
N PRO A 59 -10.55 8.06 -6.82
CA PRO A 59 -10.38 8.22 -8.26
C PRO A 59 -10.91 9.56 -8.79
N VAL A 60 -11.68 10.29 -7.99
CA VAL A 60 -12.43 11.47 -8.43
C VAL A 60 -12.32 12.66 -7.48
N GLU A 61 -12.22 12.43 -6.17
CA GLU A 61 -12.11 13.52 -5.20
C GLU A 61 -10.66 13.90 -4.99
N GLU A 62 -10.42 15.20 -4.85
CA GLU A 62 -9.10 15.78 -4.62
C GLU A 62 -8.97 16.38 -3.23
N THR A 63 -7.74 16.61 -2.83
CA THR A 63 -7.35 17.42 -1.67
C THR A 63 -6.36 18.46 -2.18
N VAL A 64 -6.53 19.69 -1.70
CA VAL A 64 -5.67 20.82 -2.03
C VAL A 64 -4.83 21.17 -0.81
N VAL A 65 -3.54 21.42 -1.04
CA VAL A 65 -2.59 21.84 -0.01
C VAL A 65 -1.79 23.05 -0.50
N THR A 66 -1.41 23.93 0.42
CA THR A 66 -0.55 25.08 0.12
C THR A 66 0.81 24.88 0.78
N ILE A 67 1.88 24.91 -0.01
CA ILE A 67 3.26 24.71 0.45
C ILE A 67 4.11 25.82 -0.16
N GLY A 68 4.78 26.61 0.68
CA GLY A 68 5.66 27.69 0.19
C GLY A 68 4.94 28.80 -0.59
N GLY A 69 3.65 29.03 -0.31
CA GLY A 69 2.80 29.99 -1.05
C GLY A 69 2.17 29.41 -2.32
N GLU A 70 2.55 28.21 -2.72
CA GLU A 70 2.09 27.54 -3.94
C GLU A 70 1.05 26.48 -3.63
N THR A 71 0.08 26.31 -4.52
CA THR A 71 -1.05 25.40 -4.33
C THR A 71 -0.87 24.13 -5.15
N PHE A 72 -1.06 22.97 -4.52
CA PHE A 72 -0.97 21.66 -5.14
C PHE A 72 -2.25 20.88 -4.87
N SER A 73 -2.72 20.11 -5.85
CA SER A 73 -3.79 19.13 -5.68
C SER A 73 -3.30 17.71 -5.89
N TYR A 74 -3.95 16.76 -5.22
CA TYR A 74 -3.77 15.33 -5.44
C TYR A 74 -5.01 14.58 -4.94
N SER A 75 -5.08 13.26 -5.16
CA SER A 75 -6.19 12.42 -4.72
C SER A 75 -6.48 12.56 -3.23
N LYS A 76 -7.76 12.78 -2.91
CA LYS A 76 -8.24 12.68 -1.54
C LYS A 76 -7.97 11.28 -1.00
N ARG A 77 -7.28 11.22 0.14
CA ARG A 77 -7.04 9.97 0.86
C ARG A 77 -8.30 9.64 1.64
N MET A 78 -8.87 8.46 1.42
CA MET A 78 -10.04 7.97 2.18
C MET A 78 -9.70 7.81 3.66
N ASN A 79 -9.09 6.67 4.03
CA ASN A 79 -8.65 6.39 5.38
C ASN A 79 -7.21 5.90 5.34
N LYS A 80 -6.30 6.67 5.95
CA LYS A 80 -4.85 6.38 5.95
C LYS A 80 -4.51 5.02 6.59
N MET A 81 -5.39 4.49 7.45
CA MET A 81 -5.25 3.14 8.03
C MET A 81 -5.30 2.02 6.99
N ARG A 82 -5.89 2.27 5.81
CA ARG A 82 -5.82 1.35 4.66
C ARG A 82 -4.39 1.16 4.15
N CYS A 83 -3.58 2.21 4.16
CA CYS A 83 -2.16 2.13 3.81
C CYS A 83 -1.37 1.36 4.87
N PHE A 84 -1.61 1.63 6.16
CA PHE A 84 -0.97 0.87 7.24
C PHE A 84 -1.32 -0.63 7.17
N LEU A 85 -2.57 -0.98 6.90
CA LEU A 85 -2.98 -2.38 6.73
C LEU A 85 -2.28 -3.07 5.57
N THR A 86 -2.05 -2.37 4.46
CA THR A 86 -1.50 -2.95 3.23
C THR A 86 0.02 -2.84 3.19
N CYS A 87 0.56 -1.63 3.16
CA CYS A 87 2.01 -1.37 3.14
C CYS A 87 2.72 -1.86 4.38
N GLY A 88 2.08 -1.79 5.56
CA GLY A 88 2.60 -2.32 6.81
C GLY A 88 2.50 -3.85 6.96
N GLY A 89 1.99 -4.56 5.96
CA GLY A 89 2.09 -6.01 5.87
C GLY A 89 1.02 -6.82 6.60
N SER A 90 -0.02 -6.18 7.14
CA SER A 90 -1.17 -6.87 7.71
C SER A 90 -2.00 -7.61 6.65
N ASN A 91 -2.20 -6.99 5.48
CA ASN A 91 -2.84 -7.57 4.29
C ASN A 91 -1.96 -7.36 3.05
N GLY A 92 -1.97 -8.32 2.12
CA GLY A 92 -1.34 -8.14 0.80
C GLY A 92 -2.25 -8.45 -0.36
N LEU A 93 -3.27 -9.28 -0.20
CA LEU A 93 -4.16 -9.66 -1.30
C LEU A 93 -4.95 -8.43 -1.79
N HIS A 94 -4.87 -8.14 -3.10
CA HIS A 94 -5.69 -7.12 -3.73
C HIS A 94 -7.18 -7.52 -3.70
N SER A 95 -8.10 -6.55 -3.66
CA SER A 95 -9.55 -6.81 -3.58
C SER A 95 -10.11 -7.66 -4.73
N SER A 96 -9.44 -7.69 -5.89
CA SER A 96 -9.78 -8.58 -7.01
C SER A 96 -9.39 -10.04 -6.79
N GLY A 97 -8.52 -10.32 -5.81
CA GLY A 97 -7.93 -11.63 -5.56
C GLY A 97 -6.84 -12.07 -6.54
N LYS A 98 -6.53 -11.27 -7.59
CA LYS A 98 -5.67 -11.69 -8.72
C LYS A 98 -4.17 -11.46 -8.55
N PHE A 99 -3.80 -10.56 -7.66
CA PHE A 99 -2.41 -10.28 -7.34
C PHE A 99 -2.29 -9.81 -5.89
N SER A 100 -1.09 -9.79 -5.34
CA SER A 100 -0.85 -9.29 -3.99
C SER A 100 0.38 -8.39 -3.90
N THR A 101 0.53 -7.76 -2.75
CA THR A 101 1.81 -7.21 -2.29
C THR A 101 2.72 -8.35 -1.81
N TRP A 102 3.89 -8.04 -1.24
CA TRP A 102 4.74 -9.02 -0.56
C TRP A 102 4.19 -9.52 0.78
N SER A 103 3.04 -9.01 1.24
CA SER A 103 2.40 -9.53 2.45
C SER A 103 1.57 -10.77 2.14
N PRO A 104 1.67 -11.83 2.96
CA PRO A 104 0.84 -13.03 2.81
C PRO A 104 -0.59 -12.85 3.38
N GLY A 105 -0.94 -11.69 3.93
CA GLY A 105 -2.26 -11.45 4.51
C GLY A 105 -3.38 -11.46 3.44
N ARG A 106 -4.53 -12.04 3.78
CA ARG A 106 -5.66 -12.34 2.87
C ARG A 106 -7.00 -11.91 3.46
N TYR A 107 -7.05 -10.70 4.01
CA TYR A 107 -8.27 -10.13 4.57
C TYR A 107 -9.13 -9.49 3.49
N ASP A 108 -10.44 -9.66 3.61
CA ASP A 108 -11.42 -9.04 2.73
C ASP A 108 -11.28 -7.52 2.69
N TYR A 109 -11.74 -6.91 1.60
CA TYR A 109 -11.77 -5.47 1.46
C TYR A 109 -12.71 -4.82 2.50
N PRO A 110 -12.26 -3.82 3.27
CA PRO A 110 -13.12 -3.09 4.20
C PRO A 110 -13.95 -2.03 3.47
N GLU A 111 -15.28 -2.08 3.64
CA GLU A 111 -16.21 -1.21 2.91
C GLU A 111 -16.34 0.19 3.53
N ASN A 112 -16.01 0.34 4.82
CA ASN A 112 -16.18 1.59 5.57
C ASN A 112 -15.14 1.70 6.70
N ASP A 113 -15.09 2.85 7.38
CA ASP A 113 -14.08 3.13 8.39
C ASP A 113 -14.23 2.33 9.69
N VAL A 114 -15.46 1.88 10.00
CA VAL A 114 -15.71 0.96 11.11
C VAL A 114 -15.06 -0.39 10.82
N GLU A 115 -15.20 -0.88 9.60
CA GLU A 115 -14.53 -2.09 9.12
C GLU A 115 -13.01 -1.95 9.11
N VAL A 116 -12.48 -0.82 8.64
CA VAL A 116 -11.03 -0.54 8.66
C VAL A 116 -10.48 -0.60 10.08
N SER A 117 -11.14 0.07 11.03
CA SER A 117 -10.70 0.13 12.43
C SER A 117 -10.71 -1.26 13.08
N ARG A 118 -11.77 -2.04 12.84
CA ARG A 118 -11.87 -3.40 13.35
C ARG A 118 -10.84 -4.33 12.74
N LEU A 119 -10.64 -4.23 11.43
CA LEU A 119 -9.64 -5.02 10.72
C LEU A 119 -8.24 -4.69 11.23
N MET A 120 -7.92 -3.42 11.50
CA MET A 120 -6.62 -3.02 12.05
C MET A 120 -6.27 -3.78 13.33
N SER A 121 -7.13 -3.72 14.35
CA SER A 121 -6.89 -4.40 15.64
C SER A 121 -6.72 -5.92 15.47
N LEU A 122 -7.53 -6.53 14.59
CA LEU A 122 -7.50 -7.97 14.36
C LEU A 122 -6.28 -8.41 13.53
N ALA A 123 -5.92 -7.64 12.50
CA ALA A 123 -4.84 -7.98 11.58
C ALA A 123 -3.49 -7.81 12.27
N MET A 124 -3.28 -6.74 13.03
CA MET A 124 -2.04 -6.52 13.79
C MET A 124 -1.78 -7.64 14.81
N THR A 125 -2.81 -8.11 15.51
CA THR A 125 -2.67 -9.22 16.47
C THR A 125 -2.39 -10.57 15.80
N SER A 126 -2.84 -10.75 14.56
CA SER A 126 -2.59 -11.97 13.79
C SER A 126 -1.23 -11.93 13.10
N GLN A 127 -0.83 -10.77 12.57
CA GLN A 127 0.47 -10.52 11.93
C GLN A 127 1.62 -10.82 12.88
N LYS A 128 1.55 -10.38 14.15
CA LYS A 128 2.56 -10.67 15.18
C LYS A 128 2.76 -12.16 15.48
N LYS A 129 1.81 -13.02 15.09
CA LYS A 129 1.85 -14.47 15.33
C LYS A 129 2.29 -15.25 14.09
N ARG A 130 2.52 -14.59 12.96
CA ARG A 130 3.04 -15.22 11.76
C ARG A 130 4.51 -15.58 11.97
N PRO A 131 5.04 -16.60 11.28
CA PRO A 131 6.48 -16.77 11.17
C PRO A 131 7.14 -15.47 10.70
N PRO A 132 8.30 -15.08 11.26
CA PRO A 132 9.06 -13.95 10.74
C PRO A 132 9.38 -14.14 9.25
N ILE A 133 9.35 -13.05 8.47
CA ILE A 133 9.72 -13.14 7.04
C ILE A 133 11.22 -13.42 6.94
N LYS A 134 11.60 -14.41 6.12
CA LYS A 134 12.98 -14.92 6.03
C LYS A 134 13.94 -14.03 5.21
N ASP A 135 13.56 -12.82 4.82
CA ASP A 135 14.36 -11.97 3.93
C ASP A 135 15.62 -11.36 4.56
N CYS A 136 16.02 -11.84 5.74
CA CYS A 136 17.14 -11.35 6.56
C CYS A 136 17.05 -9.86 6.94
N SER A 137 15.93 -9.16 6.66
CA SER A 137 15.77 -7.75 7.00
C SER A 137 15.21 -7.59 8.41
N SER A 138 15.75 -6.65 9.18
CA SER A 138 15.15 -6.22 10.44
C SER A 138 13.93 -5.31 10.24
N GLY A 139 13.57 -4.99 8.99
CA GLY A 139 12.72 -3.86 8.64
C GLY A 139 13.41 -2.51 8.91
N TYR A 140 12.67 -1.41 8.73
CA TYR A 140 13.13 -0.07 9.09
C TYR A 140 12.44 0.40 10.37
N GLN A 141 13.07 1.32 11.12
CA GLN A 141 12.45 1.96 12.29
C GLN A 141 11.82 3.29 11.87
N PRO A 142 10.49 3.41 11.82
CA PRO A 142 9.85 4.71 11.59
C PRO A 142 10.20 5.67 12.71
N ALA A 143 10.53 6.91 12.38
CA ALA A 143 10.75 7.97 13.39
C ALA A 143 9.55 8.12 14.33
N SER A 144 8.32 7.92 13.81
CA SER A 144 7.08 7.95 14.59
C SER A 144 6.98 6.85 15.66
N TYR A 145 7.82 5.82 15.62
CA TYR A 145 7.85 4.76 16.62
C TYR A 145 8.93 4.99 17.69
N GLY A 146 9.75 6.05 17.60
CA GLY A 146 10.75 6.39 18.62
C GLY A 146 11.72 5.25 18.93
N GLY A 147 12.07 4.42 17.94
CA GLY A 147 12.95 3.25 18.11
C GLY A 147 12.31 2.03 18.77
N MET A 148 11.02 2.08 19.14
CA MET A 148 10.36 0.99 19.87
C MET A 148 9.97 -0.22 19.02
N ALA A 149 9.89 -0.05 17.69
CA ALA A 149 9.51 -1.11 16.79
C ALA A 149 10.07 -0.88 15.38
N THR A 150 10.28 -1.96 14.64
CA THR A 150 10.54 -1.94 13.21
C THR A 150 9.27 -2.29 12.44
N ILE A 151 9.22 -1.83 11.19
CA ILE A 151 8.19 -2.22 10.24
C ILE A 151 8.87 -2.74 8.97
N GLN A 152 8.38 -3.86 8.48
CA GLN A 152 8.79 -4.41 7.20
C GLN A 152 7.77 -3.98 6.15
N LEU A 153 8.18 -3.10 5.26
CA LEU A 153 7.32 -2.67 4.16
C LEU A 153 7.17 -3.82 3.19
N THR A 154 5.91 -4.12 2.87
CA THR A 154 5.58 -5.21 1.94
C THR A 154 4.90 -4.69 0.69
N CYS A 155 4.62 -3.39 0.61
CA CYS A 155 4.00 -2.76 -0.54
C CYS A 155 4.67 -1.42 -0.83
N GLY A 156 4.70 -1.09 -2.11
CA GLY A 156 4.98 0.25 -2.62
C GLY A 156 4.32 0.42 -3.98
N ASN A 157 3.24 -0.31 -4.28
CA ASN A 157 2.75 -0.48 -5.65
C ASN A 157 2.38 0.85 -6.32
N CYS A 158 1.77 1.79 -5.57
CA CYS A 158 1.47 3.12 -6.08
C CYS A 158 2.72 3.97 -6.35
N GLN A 159 3.86 3.64 -5.74
CA GLN A 159 5.15 4.25 -5.98
C GLN A 159 5.88 3.57 -7.16
N PHE A 160 5.89 2.24 -7.18
CA PHE A 160 6.59 1.47 -8.21
C PHE A 160 5.93 1.55 -9.57
N VAL A 161 4.59 1.61 -9.65
CA VAL A 161 3.90 1.64 -10.95
C VAL A 161 4.05 2.99 -11.65
N CYS A 162 4.17 4.09 -10.90
CA CYS A 162 4.23 5.44 -11.45
C CYS A 162 5.65 5.75 -11.97
N ALA A 163 5.84 5.64 -13.28
CA ALA A 163 7.16 5.72 -13.92
C ALA A 163 7.50 7.08 -14.54
N GLY A 164 6.61 8.09 -14.51
CA GLY A 164 6.83 9.37 -15.22
C GLY A 164 6.66 9.26 -16.74
N ASN A 165 6.73 8.05 -17.30
CA ASN A 165 6.40 7.73 -18.67
C ASN A 165 5.10 6.88 -18.74
N PRO A 166 4.10 7.25 -19.58
CA PRO A 166 2.85 6.49 -19.68
C PRO A 166 3.01 5.05 -20.20
N LYS A 167 3.91 4.82 -21.17
CA LYS A 167 4.17 3.49 -21.73
C LYS A 167 4.79 2.57 -20.68
N GLU A 168 5.76 3.09 -19.94
CA GLU A 168 6.40 2.33 -18.87
C GLU A 168 5.42 2.10 -17.70
N THR A 169 4.61 3.09 -17.33
CA THR A 169 3.57 2.95 -16.31
C THR A 169 2.59 1.83 -16.68
N ALA A 170 2.15 1.77 -17.94
CA ALA A 170 1.29 0.69 -18.44
C ALA A 170 1.98 -0.68 -18.40
N GLN A 171 3.27 -0.75 -18.74
CA GLN A 171 4.05 -1.98 -18.65
C GLN A 171 4.19 -2.46 -17.20
N ARG A 172 4.59 -1.57 -16.28
CA ARG A 172 4.73 -1.88 -14.85
C ARG A 172 3.39 -2.33 -14.25
N TYR A 173 2.29 -1.67 -14.64
CA TYR A 173 0.93 -2.08 -14.26
C TYR A 173 0.62 -3.50 -14.74
N LYS A 174 0.89 -3.80 -16.02
CA LYS A 174 0.66 -5.13 -16.59
C LYS A 174 1.48 -6.20 -15.87
N ILE A 175 2.74 -5.93 -15.55
CA ILE A 175 3.59 -6.86 -14.79
C ILE A 175 2.95 -7.13 -13.42
N LEU A 176 2.60 -6.08 -12.69
CA LEU A 176 2.03 -6.19 -11.34
C LEU A 176 0.71 -6.98 -11.32
N VAL A 177 -0.25 -6.66 -12.19
CA VAL A 177 -1.56 -7.35 -12.15
C VAL A 177 -1.51 -8.80 -12.60
N ASN A 178 -0.41 -9.22 -13.24
CA ASN A 178 -0.15 -10.60 -13.64
C ASN A 178 0.92 -11.27 -12.77
N SER A 179 1.37 -10.64 -11.68
CA SER A 179 2.45 -11.17 -10.85
C SER A 179 2.01 -12.34 -9.96
N GLY A 180 0.71 -12.54 -9.78
CA GLY A 180 0.17 -13.54 -8.87
C GLY A 180 0.22 -13.11 -7.39
N CYS A 181 0.09 -14.09 -6.51
CA CYS A 181 -0.19 -13.89 -5.09
C CYS A 181 0.85 -14.58 -4.19
N VAL A 182 1.23 -13.90 -3.12
CA VAL A 182 2.21 -14.36 -2.16
C VAL A 182 1.61 -15.33 -1.14
N ILE A 183 2.34 -16.41 -0.88
CA ILE A 183 2.12 -17.37 0.21
C ILE A 183 3.33 -17.36 1.12
N GLN A 184 3.10 -17.41 2.43
CA GLN A 184 4.16 -17.59 3.41
C GLN A 184 4.21 -19.06 3.84
N ASN A 185 5.38 -19.65 3.70
CA ASN A 185 5.70 -21.00 4.16
C ASN A 185 5.83 -21.04 5.69
N TYR A 186 5.79 -22.24 6.27
CA TYR A 186 5.93 -22.42 7.72
C TYR A 186 7.28 -21.95 8.27
N ASP A 187 8.32 -21.96 7.45
CA ASP A 187 9.66 -21.46 7.79
C ASP A 187 9.80 -19.94 7.65
N GLY A 188 8.71 -19.25 7.25
CA GLY A 188 8.70 -17.80 7.05
C GLY A 188 9.13 -17.33 5.66
N GLY A 189 9.53 -18.24 4.77
CA GLY A 189 9.81 -17.93 3.37
C GLY A 189 8.56 -17.42 2.65
N LEU A 190 8.75 -16.49 1.71
CA LEU A 190 7.68 -15.95 0.86
C LEU A 190 7.86 -16.46 -0.57
N GLU A 191 6.79 -16.97 -1.15
CA GLU A 191 6.77 -17.46 -2.52
C GLU A 191 5.56 -16.90 -3.27
N VAL A 192 5.73 -16.70 -4.58
CA VAL A 192 4.71 -16.14 -5.45
C VAL A 192 4.13 -17.26 -6.31
N TYR A 193 2.81 -17.36 -6.34
CA TYR A 193 2.07 -18.36 -7.12
C TYR A 193 1.04 -17.70 -8.02
N SER A 194 0.57 -18.41 -9.05
CA SER A 194 -0.63 -18.00 -9.78
C SER A 194 -1.82 -17.85 -8.83
N THR A 195 -2.82 -17.05 -9.20
CA THR A 195 -4.01 -16.77 -8.38
C THR A 195 -4.65 -18.05 -7.85
N GLU A 196 -4.88 -19.01 -8.74
CA GLU A 196 -5.56 -20.27 -8.48
C GLU A 196 -4.72 -21.14 -7.55
N LYS A 197 -3.42 -21.26 -7.83
CA LYS A 197 -2.52 -22.08 -7.01
C LYS A 197 -2.32 -21.49 -5.63
N ALA A 198 -2.18 -20.17 -5.50
CA ALA A 198 -2.06 -19.51 -4.21
C ALA A 198 -3.33 -19.69 -3.36
N LYS A 199 -4.51 -19.66 -3.99
CA LYS A 199 -5.78 -19.95 -3.32
C LYS A 199 -5.85 -21.39 -2.84
N GLU A 200 -5.58 -22.36 -3.72
CA GLU A 200 -5.54 -23.79 -3.39
C GLU A 200 -4.58 -24.08 -2.22
N LEU A 201 -3.35 -23.57 -2.30
CA LEU A 201 -2.35 -23.73 -1.25
C LEU A 201 -2.84 -23.17 0.09
N PHE A 202 -3.39 -21.96 0.09
CA PHE A 202 -3.91 -21.34 1.31
C PHE A 202 -5.06 -22.15 1.92
N GLU A 203 -6.00 -22.61 1.10
CA GLU A 203 -7.16 -23.40 1.54
C GLU A 203 -6.76 -24.79 2.04
N SER A 204 -5.66 -25.35 1.53
CA SER A 204 -5.10 -26.63 2.00
C SER A 204 -4.43 -26.54 3.38
N MET A 205 -4.06 -25.33 3.83
CA MET A 205 -3.44 -25.14 5.14
C MET A 205 -4.43 -25.49 6.27
N PRO A 206 -3.96 -25.98 7.44
CA PRO A 206 -4.82 -26.15 8.60
C PRO A 206 -5.51 -24.83 8.98
N ILE A 207 -6.79 -24.90 9.36
CA ILE A 207 -7.61 -23.73 9.72
C ILE A 207 -6.93 -22.84 10.78
N LYS A 208 -6.22 -23.46 11.75
CA LYS A 208 -5.47 -22.71 12.78
C LYS A 208 -4.37 -21.83 12.17
N HIS A 209 -3.72 -22.29 11.09
CA HIS A 209 -2.69 -21.55 10.39
C HIS A 209 -3.28 -20.49 9.44
N GLN A 210 -4.36 -20.81 8.72
CA GLN A 210 -5.10 -19.83 7.91
C GLN A 210 -5.53 -18.61 8.74
N ARG A 211 -5.91 -18.83 10.01
CA ARG A 211 -6.27 -17.78 10.97
C ARG A 211 -5.16 -16.76 11.28
N LEU A 212 -3.91 -17.01 10.89
CA LEU A 212 -2.82 -16.02 11.00
C LEU A 212 -2.89 -14.96 9.88
N TYR A 213 -3.52 -15.29 8.75
CA TYR A 213 -3.55 -14.46 7.54
C TYR A 213 -4.95 -13.98 7.17
N HIS A 214 -5.98 -14.67 7.64
CA HIS A 214 -7.38 -14.34 7.41
C HIS A 214 -8.23 -14.63 8.65
N LYS A 215 -9.10 -13.70 9.04
CA LYS A 215 -10.21 -13.96 9.96
C LYS A 215 -11.39 -13.11 9.52
N ASP A 216 -12.58 -13.69 9.58
CA ASP A 216 -13.80 -12.95 9.26
C ASP A 216 -14.07 -11.89 10.33
N TYR A 217 -13.74 -10.64 10.00
CA TYR A 217 -14.00 -9.48 10.84
C TYR A 217 -15.39 -8.88 10.59
N LYS A 218 -16.10 -9.29 9.55
CA LYS A 218 -17.45 -8.78 9.19
C LYS A 218 -18.56 -9.51 9.96
N ASN A 219 -18.34 -10.77 10.38
CA ASN A 219 -19.37 -11.64 10.96
C ASN A 219 -20.13 -11.09 12.16
N LYS A 220 -19.47 -10.49 13.17
CA LYS A 220 -20.24 -9.93 14.32
C LYS A 220 -21.07 -8.70 13.92
N MET A 221 -20.68 -7.97 12.87
CA MET A 221 -21.46 -6.81 12.41
C MET A 221 -22.70 -7.24 11.62
N LYS A 222 -22.60 -8.31 10.83
CA LYS A 222 -23.74 -8.91 10.13
C LYS A 222 -24.82 -9.42 11.11
N LYS A 223 -24.42 -9.93 12.28
CA LYS A 223 -25.36 -10.31 13.35
C LYS A 223 -26.06 -9.09 13.95
N LEU A 224 -25.32 -8.04 14.30
CA LEU A 224 -25.89 -6.79 14.83
C LEU A 224 -26.87 -6.10 13.88
N LYS A 225 -26.62 -6.17 12.56
CA LYS A 225 -27.55 -5.63 11.53
C LYS A 225 -28.81 -6.48 11.32
N LYS A 226 -28.86 -7.72 11.81
CA LYS A 226 -30.05 -8.60 11.70
C LYS A 226 -30.95 -8.51 12.94
N GLU A 227 -30.48 -7.88 14.00
CA GLU A 227 -31.20 -7.72 15.28
C GLU A 227 -31.81 -6.31 15.43
N VAL A 228 -31.71 -5.48 14.37
CA VAL A 228 -32.32 -4.15 14.22
C VAL A 228 -33.24 -4.19 13.01
#